data_AF-A0A7C3UP27-F1
#
_entry.id   AF-A0A7C3UP27-F1
#
_cell.length_a   1.000
_cell.length_b   1.000
_cell.length_c   1.000
_cell.angle_alpha   90.00
_cell.angle_beta   90.00
_cell.angle_gamma   90.00
#
_symmetry.space_group_name_H-M   'P 1'
#
loop_
_entity.id
_entity.type
_entity.pdbx_description
1 polymer ?
#
loop_
_entity_poly.entity_id
_entity_poly.type
_entity_poly.pdbx_seq_one_letter_code
_entity_poly.pdbx_strand_id
1 'polypeptide(L)'
;GADTINDEITAHKTGATHVADKLTGNRPDTIFEIGGQDSKFISIKDDIVVDFTMNEACAAGTGSFLEEQAEKLGIQIKGEFAQLALSSKNPIRLGERCTVFMEKDLNPYLQRGAKVEDLVAGLAYSIATNYLNRVVRGRYIGNCIFFQGGTAYNDSVAAAFATILDKEIIVPPHNGVIGAIGAALLAKEKMEAGLGNEQSYEERISTFRGYDLEKVDYRIRSFVCPGCSNHCDIQEVRIGDERTYWGDKCSERYRKQAKTDKKPIIPDLFAFREELLFGKYDAKDRKLDPNKKTIGIPRAMYTYDRLPFWGTFLSELGFNVVLSEPTNKKITNYGIDSVVAEPCFPIKLAHGHVRDLLEKGVDYIFVPNVINAETEFMNVNSHLCPWGQTLTFVVKHSPMMEGIEHKLLQPTIHFRDGRDTVVKELQDFGKTLGLDRSKVEKAVDLAYKAQSKFQKALLEEGQKALKILSDEDELGIVIVGRAYNIYDMGVNLAIPRKLRDYYGVNVIPMDFLPIEGIEIVDVNSNMYWNYGRKILQSSKIVGKYPNLHIIYITNFKCGPDSYIKQFVTKASNGKPFLSLQFDGHSNDAGFLTRCEAYLDSKGFLRWWKRQQQQIAV
;
A
#
# COMPACT_ATOMS: atom_id res chain seq x y z
N GLY A 1 22.04 12.03 15.28
CA GLY A 1 21.78 12.58 13.94
C GLY A 1 21.59 11.44 12.95
N ALA A 2 22.68 10.91 12.42
CA ALA A 2 22.65 9.75 11.51
C ALA A 2 21.99 8.51 12.14
N ASP A 3 22.17 8.30 13.44
CA ASP A 3 21.58 7.15 14.17
C ASP A 3 20.12 7.39 14.62
N THR A 4 19.59 8.58 14.36
CA THR A 4 18.32 9.03 14.95
C THR A 4 17.21 9.27 13.95
N ILE A 5 17.53 9.72 12.73
CA ILE A 5 16.55 10.13 11.73
C ILE A 5 16.43 9.03 10.68
N ASN A 6 15.22 8.50 10.51
CA ASN A 6 15.00 7.33 9.66
C ASN A 6 14.28 7.66 8.34
N ASP A 7 13.64 8.82 8.22
CA ASP A 7 12.93 9.19 7.00
C ASP A 7 12.87 10.70 6.71
N GLU A 8 12.92 11.03 5.43
CA GLU A 8 12.97 12.40 4.92
C GLU A 8 11.60 13.11 4.97
N ILE A 9 10.50 12.35 4.89
CA ILE A 9 9.14 12.88 4.85
C ILE A 9 8.76 13.50 6.20
N THR A 10 9.03 12.78 7.28
CA THR A 10 8.86 13.26 8.66
C THR A 10 9.75 14.47 8.91
N ALA A 11 10.96 14.50 8.34
CA ALA A 11 11.85 15.65 8.46
C ALA A 11 11.25 16.90 7.80
N HIS A 12 10.81 16.83 6.54
CA HIS A 12 10.15 17.96 5.89
C HIS A 12 8.88 18.41 6.61
N LYS A 13 8.00 17.48 7.01
CA LYS A 13 6.79 17.80 7.78
C LYS A 13 7.12 18.48 9.10
N THR A 14 8.11 17.98 9.84
CA THR A 14 8.53 18.53 11.14
C THR A 14 9.13 19.93 10.98
N GLY A 15 10.02 20.12 10.00
CA GLY A 15 10.62 21.41 9.70
C GLY A 15 9.58 22.44 9.28
N ALA A 16 8.68 22.06 8.36
CA ALA A 16 7.63 22.95 7.85
C ALA A 16 6.65 23.36 8.96
N THR A 17 6.25 22.40 9.81
CA THR A 17 5.38 22.69 10.97
C THR A 17 6.08 23.61 11.97
N HIS A 18 7.36 23.38 12.25
CA HIS A 18 8.13 24.25 13.15
C HIS A 18 8.26 25.68 12.63
N VAL A 19 8.58 25.84 11.34
CA VAL A 19 8.66 27.15 10.69
C VAL A 19 7.30 27.83 10.70
N ALA A 20 6.23 27.08 10.42
CA ALA A 20 4.87 27.60 10.49
C ALA A 20 4.53 28.15 11.88
N ASP A 21 4.75 27.35 12.92
CA ASP A 21 4.45 27.71 14.32
C ASP A 21 5.25 28.93 14.80
N LYS A 22 6.46 29.12 14.28
CA LYS A 22 7.34 30.21 14.72
C LYS A 22 7.21 31.48 13.91
N LEU A 23 6.92 31.38 12.61
CA LEU A 23 7.10 32.49 11.68
C LEU A 23 5.85 32.87 10.87
N THR A 24 4.97 31.91 10.52
CA THR A 24 3.84 32.20 9.63
C THR A 24 2.47 32.11 10.29
N GLY A 25 2.33 31.34 11.38
CA GLY A 25 1.05 31.05 12.05
C GLY A 25 0.14 30.06 11.31
N ASN A 26 0.47 29.69 10.06
CA ASN A 26 -0.34 28.83 9.21
C ASN A 26 0.36 27.49 8.98
N ARG A 27 -0.12 26.43 9.65
CA ARG A 27 0.43 25.07 9.47
C ARG A 27 0.05 24.49 8.09
N PRO A 28 0.99 23.84 7.38
CA PRO A 28 0.70 23.27 6.06
C PRO A 28 -0.19 22.03 6.17
N ASP A 29 -1.19 21.96 5.28
CA ASP A 29 -1.93 20.72 5.00
C ASP A 29 -1.37 20.00 3.75
N THR A 30 -0.57 20.70 2.96
CA THR A 30 0.05 20.20 1.74
C THR A 30 1.45 20.75 1.63
N ILE A 31 2.42 19.90 1.31
CA ILE A 31 3.79 20.30 1.05
C ILE A 31 4.18 19.88 -0.36
N PHE A 32 4.56 20.86 -1.17
CA PHE A 32 5.26 20.66 -2.43
C PHE A 32 6.74 20.84 -2.18
N GLU A 33 7.52 19.77 -2.33
CA GLU A 33 8.97 19.81 -2.29
C GLU A 33 9.49 19.54 -3.69
N ILE A 34 10.28 20.46 -4.24
CA ILE A 34 10.90 20.27 -5.55
C ILE A 34 12.37 20.67 -5.41
N GLY A 35 13.20 19.64 -5.19
CA GLY A 35 14.63 19.74 -5.09
C GLY A 35 15.32 19.83 -6.45
N GLY A 36 16.64 19.62 -6.45
CA GLY A 36 17.44 19.58 -7.67
C GLY A 36 17.21 18.30 -8.49
N GLN A 37 17.06 17.16 -7.83
CA GLN A 37 17.01 15.83 -8.46
C GLN A 37 15.67 15.12 -8.31
N ASP A 38 15.01 15.33 -7.18
CA ASP A 38 13.72 14.73 -6.88
C ASP A 38 12.69 15.78 -6.46
N SER A 39 11.45 15.33 -6.32
CA SER A 39 10.28 16.11 -5.99
C SER A 39 9.34 15.25 -5.19
N LYS A 40 8.79 15.82 -4.12
CA LYS A 40 7.95 15.14 -3.14
C LYS A 40 6.65 15.90 -2.97
N PHE A 41 5.56 15.16 -2.91
CA PHE A 41 4.26 15.65 -2.51
C PHE A 41 3.92 15.03 -1.17
N ILE A 42 3.55 15.83 -0.18
CA ILE A 42 3.16 15.35 1.16
C ILE A 42 1.80 15.97 1.49
N SER A 43 0.82 15.13 1.82
CA SER A 43 -0.50 15.53 2.32
C SER A 43 -0.57 15.26 3.82
N ILE A 44 -0.96 16.30 4.56
CA ILE A 44 -1.03 16.32 6.01
C ILE A 44 -2.47 16.58 6.43
N LYS A 45 -2.98 15.77 7.35
CA LYS A 45 -4.28 15.96 7.98
C LYS A 45 -4.15 15.73 9.47
N ASP A 46 -4.57 16.70 10.27
CA ASP A 46 -4.48 16.66 11.74
C ASP A 46 -3.05 16.34 12.21
N ASP A 47 -2.06 17.08 11.70
CA ASP A 47 -0.62 16.86 11.91
C ASP A 47 -0.10 15.46 11.51
N ILE A 48 -0.85 14.67 10.75
CA ILE A 48 -0.49 13.31 10.36
C ILE A 48 -0.28 13.23 8.86
N VAL A 49 0.83 12.63 8.44
CA VAL A 49 1.09 12.36 7.02
C VAL A 49 0.14 11.26 6.57
N VAL A 50 -0.85 11.62 5.74
CA VAL A 50 -1.88 10.70 5.24
C VAL A 50 -1.58 10.16 3.85
N ASP A 51 -0.86 10.94 3.05
CA ASP A 51 -0.36 10.51 1.76
C ASP A 51 0.94 11.22 1.43
N PHE A 52 1.80 10.55 0.68
CA PHE A 52 2.94 11.18 0.03
C PHE A 52 3.35 10.39 -1.21
N THR A 53 4.05 11.06 -2.10
CA THR A 53 4.69 10.42 -3.25
C THR A 53 5.94 11.20 -3.63
N MET A 54 6.89 10.52 -4.22
CA MET A 54 8.08 11.13 -4.82
C MET A 54 8.06 10.87 -6.32
N ASN A 55 8.70 11.71 -7.12
CA ASN A 55 8.91 11.39 -8.53
C ASN A 55 9.86 10.19 -8.66
N GLU A 56 9.64 9.39 -9.69
CA GLU A 56 10.70 8.49 -10.19
C GLU A 56 11.80 9.35 -10.80
N ALA A 57 13.04 8.84 -10.86
CA ALA A 57 14.33 9.51 -11.14
C ALA A 57 14.44 10.40 -12.41
N CYS A 58 13.35 10.69 -13.08
CA CYS A 58 13.24 11.62 -14.19
C CYS A 58 13.20 13.09 -13.68
N ALA A 59 14.18 13.87 -14.11
CA ALA A 59 14.32 15.32 -13.87
C ALA A 59 13.27 16.20 -14.58
N ALA A 60 12.17 15.63 -15.11
CA ALA A 60 11.12 16.29 -15.90
C ALA A 60 10.38 17.47 -15.22
N GLY A 61 10.77 17.87 -14.01
CA GLY A 61 10.21 19.00 -13.30
C GLY A 61 10.99 19.43 -12.07
N THR A 62 12.33 19.30 -12.08
CA THR A 62 13.20 19.62 -10.93
C THR A 62 14.05 20.87 -11.16
N GLY A 63 14.75 21.34 -10.12
CA GLY A 63 15.57 22.55 -10.20
C GLY A 63 16.76 22.48 -11.15
N SER A 64 17.36 21.30 -11.33
CA SER A 64 18.47 21.11 -12.27
C SER A 64 18.06 21.39 -13.72
N PHE A 65 16.80 21.11 -14.08
CA PHE A 65 16.28 21.44 -15.41
C PHE A 65 16.21 22.95 -15.64
N LEU A 66 15.74 23.73 -14.66
CA LEU A 66 15.72 25.19 -14.79
C LEU A 66 17.12 25.77 -14.93
N GLU A 67 18.06 25.26 -14.14
CA GLU A 67 19.46 25.70 -14.18
C GLU A 67 20.07 25.45 -15.55
N GLU A 68 19.87 24.26 -16.12
CA GLU A 68 20.35 23.93 -17.47
C GLU A 68 19.70 24.80 -18.56
N GLN A 69 18.38 25.06 -18.49
CA GLN A 69 17.71 25.90 -19.48
C GLN A 69 18.12 27.37 -19.34
N ALA A 70 18.32 27.85 -18.11
CA ALA A 70 18.81 29.19 -17.85
C ALA A 70 20.20 29.40 -18.46
N GLU A 71 21.12 28.45 -18.25
CA GLU A 71 22.46 28.49 -18.83
C GLU A 71 22.42 28.53 -20.38
N LYS A 72 21.59 27.70 -21.01
CA LYS A 72 21.42 27.69 -22.48
C LYS A 72 20.82 28.98 -23.03
N LEU A 73 19.93 29.62 -22.29
CA LEU A 73 19.34 30.92 -22.64
C LEU A 73 20.25 32.10 -22.30
N GLY A 74 21.40 31.86 -21.66
CA GLY A 74 22.33 32.90 -21.24
C GLY A 74 21.80 33.77 -20.10
N ILE A 75 20.89 33.25 -19.28
CA ILE A 75 20.27 33.98 -18.15
C ILE A 75 20.72 33.40 -16.81
N GLN A 76 20.80 34.25 -15.79
CA GLN A 76 21.10 33.84 -14.43
C GLN A 76 19.87 33.21 -13.77
N ILE A 77 20.03 32.00 -13.23
CA ILE A 77 18.94 31.31 -12.53
C ILE A 77 18.50 32.06 -11.26
N LYS A 78 19.42 32.72 -10.58
CA LYS A 78 19.15 33.51 -9.37
C LYS A 78 18.76 34.94 -9.75
N GLY A 79 17.56 35.35 -9.37
CA GLY A 79 17.05 36.71 -9.61
C GLY A 79 16.52 36.92 -11.03
N GLU A 80 17.39 36.83 -12.05
CA GLU A 80 17.07 37.21 -13.44
C GLU A 80 15.96 36.33 -14.05
N PHE A 81 16.02 35.01 -13.87
CA PHE A 81 14.99 34.09 -14.38
C PHE A 81 13.59 34.46 -13.89
N ALA A 82 13.43 34.63 -12.58
CA ALA A 82 12.13 34.93 -11.98
C ALA A 82 11.60 36.29 -12.46
N GLN A 83 12.47 37.30 -12.54
CA GLN A 83 12.12 38.63 -13.03
C GLN A 83 11.63 38.59 -14.48
N LEU A 84 12.34 37.87 -15.36
CA LEU A 84 11.94 37.72 -16.76
C LEU A 84 10.60 36.98 -16.88
N ALA A 85 10.45 35.84 -16.22
CA ALA A 85 9.21 35.07 -16.24
C ALA A 85 7.99 35.88 -15.76
N LEU A 86 8.13 36.62 -14.65
CA LEU A 86 7.04 37.43 -14.09
C LEU A 86 6.70 38.67 -14.94
N SER A 87 7.60 39.09 -15.84
CA SER A 87 7.35 40.18 -16.78
C SER A 87 6.61 39.75 -18.05
N SER A 88 6.51 38.44 -18.30
CA SER A 88 5.84 37.89 -19.48
C SER A 88 4.34 38.22 -19.48
N LYS A 89 3.84 38.60 -20.66
CA LYS A 89 2.40 38.80 -20.89
C LYS A 89 1.76 37.61 -21.61
N ASN A 90 2.56 36.82 -22.32
CA ASN A 90 2.08 35.70 -23.12
C ASN A 90 2.97 34.46 -22.95
N PRO A 91 2.95 33.79 -21.78
CA PRO A 91 3.77 32.61 -21.53
C PRO A 91 3.56 31.52 -22.59
N ILE A 92 4.65 30.97 -23.11
CA ILE A 92 4.60 29.92 -24.14
C ILE A 92 4.22 28.58 -23.52
N ARG A 93 3.26 27.88 -24.13
CA ARG A 93 2.88 26.52 -23.71
C ARG A 93 3.90 25.52 -24.25
N LEU A 94 4.82 25.07 -23.40
CA LEU A 94 5.83 24.05 -23.72
C LEU A 94 5.33 22.60 -23.51
N GLY A 95 4.07 22.42 -23.11
CA GLY A 95 3.43 21.11 -22.94
C GLY A 95 3.87 20.36 -21.68
N GLU A 96 3.43 19.09 -21.56
CA GLU A 96 3.59 18.24 -20.36
C GLU A 96 4.59 17.07 -20.58
N ARG A 97 5.55 17.28 -21.47
CA ARG A 97 6.48 16.24 -21.95
C ARG A 97 7.76 16.19 -21.12
N CYS A 98 8.56 15.14 -21.30
CA CYS A 98 9.87 15.00 -20.65
C CYS A 98 10.80 16.18 -20.99
N THR A 99 11.75 16.53 -20.11
CA THR A 99 12.72 17.64 -20.29
C THR A 99 13.35 17.65 -21.68
N VAL A 100 13.75 16.49 -22.20
CA VAL A 100 14.36 16.31 -23.52
C VAL A 100 13.48 16.85 -24.66
N PHE A 101 12.17 16.67 -24.55
CA PHE A 101 11.23 17.19 -25.56
C PHE A 101 10.96 18.67 -25.37
N MET A 102 10.87 19.14 -24.12
CA MET A 102 10.72 20.58 -23.84
C MET A 102 11.94 21.37 -24.33
N GLU A 103 13.14 20.83 -24.13
CA GLU A 103 14.38 21.38 -24.67
C GLU A 103 14.34 21.49 -26.21
N LYS A 104 13.89 20.42 -26.88
CA LYS A 104 13.76 20.42 -28.34
C LYS A 104 12.78 21.47 -28.85
N ASP A 105 11.80 21.87 -28.05
CA ASP A 105 10.79 22.85 -28.42
C ASP A 105 11.27 24.30 -28.22
N LEU A 106 12.18 24.58 -27.27
CA LEU A 106 12.68 25.94 -26.99
C LEU A 106 13.36 26.61 -28.20
N ASN A 107 14.29 25.91 -28.84
CA ASN A 107 15.05 26.45 -29.99
C ASN A 107 14.15 26.85 -31.18
N PRO A 108 13.18 26.02 -31.61
CA PRO A 108 12.20 26.41 -32.61
C PRO A 108 11.40 27.66 -32.25
N TYR A 109 11.00 27.84 -30.98
CA TYR A 109 10.28 29.05 -30.58
C TYR A 109 11.18 30.29 -30.64
N LEU A 110 12.43 30.20 -30.17
CA LEU A 110 13.41 31.29 -30.32
C LEU A 110 13.61 31.68 -31.78
N GLN A 111 13.77 30.69 -32.68
CA GLN A 111 13.92 30.94 -34.12
C GLN A 111 12.69 31.58 -34.76
N ARG A 112 11.49 31.35 -34.18
CA ARG A 112 10.24 31.99 -34.61
C ARG A 112 10.03 33.38 -34.02
N GLY A 113 11.02 33.92 -33.30
CA GLY A 113 10.97 35.25 -32.69
C GLY A 113 10.22 35.30 -31.36
N ALA A 114 10.06 34.16 -30.67
CA ALA A 114 9.57 34.16 -29.30
C ALA A 114 10.49 35.01 -28.41
N LYS A 115 9.89 35.81 -27.53
CA LYS A 115 10.64 36.58 -26.56
C LYS A 115 11.14 35.66 -25.44
N VAL A 116 12.29 35.99 -24.86
CA VAL A 116 12.90 35.20 -23.80
C VAL A 116 11.99 35.16 -22.57
N GLU A 117 11.38 36.29 -22.19
CA GLU A 117 10.44 36.34 -21.06
C GLU A 117 9.28 35.35 -21.19
N ASP A 118 8.73 35.20 -22.40
CA ASP A 118 7.60 34.30 -22.67
C ASP A 118 8.02 32.82 -22.61
N LEU A 119 9.25 32.50 -23.00
CA LEU A 119 9.82 31.15 -22.89
C LEU A 119 10.11 30.78 -21.44
N VAL A 120 10.74 31.69 -20.70
CA VAL A 120 11.12 31.51 -19.29
C VAL A 120 9.86 31.36 -18.43
N ALA A 121 8.82 32.16 -18.69
CA ALA A 121 7.52 31.96 -18.08
C ALA A 121 6.92 30.59 -18.42
N GLY A 122 6.99 30.19 -19.70
CA GLY A 122 6.57 28.86 -20.16
C GLY A 122 7.25 27.71 -19.40
N LEU A 123 8.57 27.83 -19.14
CA LEU A 123 9.33 26.86 -18.36
C LEU A 123 8.83 26.74 -16.92
N ALA A 124 8.52 27.85 -16.26
CA ALA A 124 7.94 27.85 -14.91
C ALA A 124 6.58 27.14 -14.87
N TYR A 125 5.69 27.44 -15.83
CA TYR A 125 4.40 26.75 -15.98
C TYR A 125 4.56 25.25 -16.25
N SER A 126 5.52 24.87 -17.10
CA SER A 126 5.77 23.46 -17.40
C SER A 126 6.23 22.68 -16.19
N ILE A 127 7.05 23.25 -15.30
CA ILE A 127 7.44 22.58 -14.05
C ILE A 127 6.24 22.35 -13.16
N ALA A 128 5.43 23.40 -12.92
CA ALA A 128 4.25 23.27 -12.08
C ALA A 128 3.27 22.23 -12.66
N THR A 129 3.01 22.27 -13.96
CA THR A 129 2.10 21.33 -14.63
C THR A 129 2.65 19.90 -14.59
N ASN A 130 3.95 19.71 -14.87
CA ASN A 130 4.59 18.40 -14.80
C ASN A 130 4.56 17.84 -13.38
N TYR A 131 4.82 18.67 -12.37
CA TYR A 131 4.74 18.26 -10.97
C TYR A 131 3.31 17.81 -10.61
N LEU A 132 2.28 18.59 -10.97
CA LEU A 132 0.89 18.24 -10.70
C LEU A 132 0.47 16.95 -11.41
N ASN A 133 0.85 16.78 -12.67
CA ASN A 133 0.40 15.63 -13.46
C ASN A 133 1.21 14.36 -13.18
N ARG A 134 2.51 14.47 -12.91
CA ARG A 134 3.40 13.31 -12.76
C ARG A 134 3.71 12.95 -11.32
N VAL A 135 3.77 13.93 -10.42
CA VAL A 135 4.00 13.69 -8.99
C VAL A 135 2.66 13.60 -8.28
N VAL A 136 1.87 14.68 -8.28
CA VAL A 136 0.60 14.72 -7.53
C VAL A 136 -0.41 13.70 -8.09
N ARG A 137 -0.54 13.56 -9.42
CA ARG A 137 -1.41 12.57 -10.11
C ARG A 137 -2.86 12.56 -9.60
N GLY A 138 -3.45 13.75 -9.43
CA GLY A 138 -4.84 13.88 -8.96
C GLY A 138 -5.05 13.56 -7.47
N ARG A 139 -3.98 13.46 -6.68
CA ARG A 139 -4.08 13.40 -5.22
C ARG A 139 -4.68 14.69 -4.66
N TYR A 140 -5.27 14.59 -3.47
CA TYR A 140 -5.91 15.70 -2.79
C TYR A 140 -4.90 16.79 -2.43
N ILE A 141 -5.10 18.01 -2.94
CA ILE A 141 -4.34 19.20 -2.57
C ILE A 141 -5.23 20.03 -1.64
N GLY A 142 -4.77 20.28 -0.41
CA GLY A 142 -5.46 21.11 0.56
C GLY A 142 -5.34 22.61 0.27
N ASN A 143 -5.53 23.44 1.28
CA ASN A 143 -5.60 24.90 1.16
C ASN A 143 -4.31 25.59 1.60
N CYS A 144 -3.66 25.11 2.67
CA CYS A 144 -2.41 25.66 3.16
C CYS A 144 -1.23 24.91 2.53
N ILE A 145 -0.77 25.41 1.38
CA ILE A 145 0.27 24.78 0.57
C ILE A 145 1.62 25.43 0.88
N PHE A 146 2.55 24.66 1.42
CA PHE A 146 3.95 25.07 1.56
C PHE A 146 4.75 24.59 0.35
N PHE A 147 5.42 25.52 -0.33
CA PHE A 147 6.34 25.20 -1.43
C PHE A 147 7.79 25.35 -0.97
N GLN A 148 8.51 24.23 -0.93
CA GLN A 148 9.88 24.11 -0.44
C GLN A 148 10.79 23.42 -1.46
N GLY A 149 12.09 23.40 -1.18
CA GLY A 149 13.11 22.86 -2.08
C GLY A 149 13.79 23.94 -2.92
N GLY A 150 14.75 23.52 -3.76
CA GLY A 150 15.60 24.45 -4.51
C GLY A 150 14.85 25.31 -5.54
N THR A 151 13.79 24.78 -6.13
CA THR A 151 12.97 25.56 -7.09
C THR A 151 12.10 26.61 -6.42
N ALA A 152 11.84 26.51 -5.12
CA ALA A 152 11.07 27.49 -4.36
C ALA A 152 11.82 28.83 -4.19
N TYR A 153 13.12 28.90 -4.48
CA TYR A 153 13.86 30.17 -4.61
C TYR A 153 13.47 30.97 -5.87
N ASN A 154 12.75 30.36 -6.81
CA ASN A 154 12.32 31.00 -8.03
C ASN A 154 10.83 31.34 -7.94
N ASP A 155 10.53 32.61 -7.64
CA ASP A 155 9.17 33.10 -7.42
C ASP A 155 8.22 32.84 -8.60
N SER A 156 8.74 32.74 -9.82
CA SER A 156 7.92 32.44 -11.00
C SER A 156 7.29 31.05 -10.97
N VAL A 157 7.94 30.07 -10.33
CA VAL A 157 7.40 28.71 -10.18
C VAL A 157 6.29 28.70 -9.13
N ALA A 158 6.47 29.43 -8.03
CA ALA A 158 5.43 29.62 -7.02
C ALA A 158 4.20 30.33 -7.62
N ALA A 159 4.41 31.38 -8.42
CA ALA A 159 3.36 32.08 -9.14
C ALA A 159 2.63 31.19 -10.15
N ALA A 160 3.36 30.30 -10.85
CA ALA A 160 2.76 29.32 -11.75
C ALA A 160 1.85 28.35 -10.99
N PHE A 161 2.29 27.80 -9.85
CA PHE A 161 1.43 26.96 -8.99
C PHE A 161 0.19 27.71 -8.52
N ALA A 162 0.34 28.94 -8.04
CA ALA A 162 -0.77 29.76 -7.56
C ALA A 162 -1.79 30.00 -8.68
N THR A 163 -1.31 30.29 -9.89
CA THR A 163 -2.18 30.53 -11.06
C THR A 163 -2.89 29.26 -11.54
N ILE A 164 -2.20 28.12 -11.59
CA ILE A 164 -2.79 26.86 -12.07
C ILE A 164 -3.82 26.32 -11.08
N LEU A 165 -3.52 26.41 -9.77
CA LEU A 165 -4.36 25.83 -8.73
C LEU A 165 -5.46 26.78 -8.24
N ASP A 166 -5.36 28.07 -8.55
CA ASP A 166 -6.18 29.13 -7.98
C ASP A 166 -6.17 29.09 -6.44
N LYS A 167 -4.95 28.96 -5.88
CA LYS A 167 -4.70 28.80 -4.44
C LYS A 167 -3.49 29.60 -3.99
N GLU A 168 -3.47 29.96 -2.71
CA GLU A 168 -2.31 30.57 -2.09
C GLU A 168 -1.17 29.55 -1.96
N ILE A 169 0.03 29.94 -2.38
CA ILE A 169 1.26 29.17 -2.25
C ILE A 169 2.18 29.89 -1.28
N ILE A 170 2.46 29.28 -0.15
CA ILE A 170 3.33 29.84 0.88
C ILE A 170 4.75 29.31 0.62
N VAL A 171 5.68 30.21 0.35
CA VAL A 171 7.11 29.89 0.30
C VAL A 171 7.73 30.24 1.66
N PRO A 172 7.93 29.26 2.56
CA PRO A 172 8.52 29.52 3.87
C PRO A 172 9.95 30.06 3.77
N PRO A 173 10.42 30.84 4.76
CA PRO A 173 11.82 31.24 4.83
C PRO A 173 12.72 30.00 4.95
N HIS A 174 13.92 30.09 4.36
CA HIS A 174 14.87 28.97 4.31
C HIS A 174 14.29 27.70 3.63
N ASN A 175 13.37 27.89 2.66
CA ASN A 175 12.70 26.83 1.88
C ASN A 175 13.62 25.69 1.39
N GLY A 176 14.89 25.97 1.07
CA GLY A 176 15.85 24.97 0.59
C GLY A 176 16.44 24.06 1.66
N VAL A 177 16.25 24.34 2.96
CA VAL A 177 16.86 23.57 4.07
C VAL A 177 15.85 23.11 5.13
N ILE A 178 14.55 23.19 4.84
CA ILE A 178 13.49 22.80 5.80
C ILE A 178 13.61 21.34 6.25
N GLY A 179 13.95 20.44 5.34
CA GLY A 179 14.22 19.03 5.69
C GLY A 179 15.34 18.90 6.71
N ALA A 180 16.43 19.67 6.57
CA ALA A 180 17.55 19.68 7.51
C ALA A 180 17.17 20.24 8.89
N ILE A 181 16.34 21.31 8.92
CA ILE A 181 15.79 21.86 10.16
C ILE A 181 14.97 20.79 10.89
N GLY A 182 14.06 20.12 10.17
CA GLY A 182 13.25 19.05 10.75
C GLY A 182 14.08 17.88 11.25
N ALA A 183 15.07 17.43 10.48
CA ALA A 183 16.04 16.43 10.89
C ALA A 183 16.74 16.79 12.22
N ALA A 184 17.25 18.02 12.35
CA ALA A 184 17.89 18.49 13.58
C ALA A 184 16.93 18.46 14.78
N LEU A 185 15.68 18.89 14.59
CA LEU A 185 14.64 18.86 15.64
C LEU A 185 14.30 17.43 16.08
N LEU A 186 14.16 16.50 15.14
CA LEU A 186 13.89 15.09 15.43
C LEU A 186 15.05 14.45 16.20
N ALA A 187 16.29 14.74 15.78
CA ALA A 187 17.48 14.25 16.47
C ALA A 187 17.55 14.78 17.91
N LYS A 188 17.32 16.09 18.10
CA LYS A 188 17.25 16.71 19.42
C LYS A 188 16.18 16.04 20.31
N GLU A 189 14.96 15.91 19.79
CA GLU A 189 13.84 15.29 20.52
C GLU A 189 14.16 13.85 20.96
N LYS A 190 14.75 13.03 20.08
CA LYS A 190 15.11 11.64 20.40
C LYS A 190 16.23 11.56 21.45
N MET A 191 17.20 12.48 21.40
CA MET A 191 18.27 12.55 22.40
C MET A 191 17.73 12.96 23.77
N GLU A 192 16.83 13.93 23.83
CA GLU A 192 16.17 14.38 25.06
C GLU A 192 15.27 13.29 25.66
N ALA A 193 14.51 12.58 24.82
CA ALA A 193 13.65 11.47 25.26
C ALA A 193 14.41 10.28 25.85
N GLY A 194 15.65 10.08 25.44
CA GLY A 194 16.52 9.04 25.96
C GLY A 194 16.88 9.19 27.45
N LEU A 195 16.68 10.37 28.04
CA LEU A 195 17.08 10.69 29.42
C LEU A 195 16.27 9.97 30.52
N GLY A 196 15.30 9.11 30.16
CA GLY A 196 14.51 8.31 31.10
C GLY A 196 15.09 6.93 31.45
N ASN A 197 16.10 6.46 30.73
CA ASN A 197 16.90 5.29 31.11
C ASN A 197 18.15 5.80 31.83
N GLU A 198 18.63 5.10 32.87
CA GLU A 198 19.77 5.48 33.75
C GLU A 198 21.13 5.76 33.07
N GLN A 199 21.17 5.91 31.75
CA GLN A 199 22.34 6.32 30.99
C GLN A 199 22.35 7.83 30.79
N SER A 200 23.45 8.46 31.21
CA SER A 200 23.68 9.88 31.05
C SER A 200 23.82 10.28 29.57
N TYR A 201 23.60 11.56 29.25
CA TYR A 201 23.77 12.11 27.90
C TYR A 201 25.17 11.83 27.30
N GLU A 202 26.18 11.64 28.15
CA GLU A 202 27.58 11.41 27.79
C GLU A 202 27.90 9.95 27.41
N GLU A 203 27.06 8.99 27.81
CA GLU A 203 27.29 7.55 27.58
C GLU A 203 26.72 7.04 26.25
N ARG A 204 25.91 7.85 25.55
CA ARG A 204 25.35 7.50 24.24
C ARG A 204 26.31 7.87 23.11
N ILE A 205 27.23 6.96 22.81
CA ILE A 205 28.16 7.09 21.69
C ILE A 205 27.39 6.91 20.37
N SER A 206 27.45 7.90 19.49
CA SER A 206 26.91 7.80 18.13
C SER A 206 27.60 6.67 17.35
N THR A 207 26.83 5.87 16.62
CA THR A 207 27.36 4.85 15.71
C THR A 207 27.79 5.41 14.36
N PHE A 208 27.69 6.73 14.17
CA PHE A 208 28.13 7.42 12.97
C PHE A 208 29.64 7.26 12.78
N ARG A 209 30.04 6.61 11.69
CA ARG A 209 31.44 6.27 11.40
C ARG A 209 32.24 7.41 10.75
N GLY A 210 31.68 8.63 10.69
CA GLY A 210 32.29 9.78 10.04
C GLY A 210 32.04 9.84 8.53
N TYR A 211 32.66 10.81 7.86
CA TYR A 211 32.54 11.05 6.41
C TYR A 211 33.66 10.41 5.57
N ASP A 212 34.68 9.83 6.21
CA ASP A 212 35.80 9.18 5.53
C ASP A 212 35.41 7.79 5.01
N LEU A 213 34.64 7.75 3.91
CA LEU A 213 34.15 6.51 3.29
C LEU A 213 35.29 5.57 2.87
N GLU A 214 36.47 6.11 2.56
CA GLU A 214 37.67 5.32 2.21
C GLU A 214 38.15 4.44 3.37
N LYS A 215 37.81 4.79 4.61
CA LYS A 215 38.15 4.02 5.82
C LYS A 215 37.09 2.97 6.17
N VAL A 216 35.96 2.95 5.46
CA VAL A 216 34.86 2.03 5.70
C VAL A 216 35.07 0.79 4.81
N ASP A 217 35.52 -0.32 5.40
CA ASP A 217 35.57 -1.61 4.71
C ASP A 217 34.12 -2.10 4.49
N TYR A 218 33.64 -1.95 3.26
CA TYR A 218 32.36 -2.50 2.84
C TYR A 218 32.51 -3.41 1.62
N ARG A 219 31.67 -4.44 1.58
CA ARG A 219 31.57 -5.36 0.44
C ARG A 219 30.12 -5.49 0.01
N ILE A 220 29.89 -5.36 -1.28
CA ILE A 220 28.56 -5.58 -1.86
C ILE A 220 28.61 -6.88 -2.65
N ARG A 221 27.66 -7.78 -2.39
CA ARG A 221 27.43 -8.95 -3.23
C ARG A 221 25.96 -9.08 -3.58
N SER A 222 25.70 -9.51 -4.81
CA SER A 222 24.35 -9.86 -5.25
C SER A 222 24.24 -11.37 -5.40
N PHE A 223 23.15 -11.95 -4.95
CA PHE A 223 22.89 -13.38 -5.09
C PHE A 223 21.39 -13.68 -5.15
N VAL A 224 21.01 -14.84 -5.70
CA VAL A 224 19.63 -15.28 -5.74
C VAL A 224 19.31 -16.10 -4.49
N CYS A 225 18.26 -15.74 -3.75
CA CYS A 225 17.83 -16.46 -2.57
C CYS A 225 17.37 -17.89 -2.92
N PRO A 226 17.94 -18.96 -2.32
CA PRO A 226 17.49 -20.33 -2.55
C PRO A 226 16.38 -20.76 -1.57
N GLY A 227 15.72 -19.81 -0.89
CA GLY A 227 14.88 -20.10 0.27
C GLY A 227 13.48 -20.62 -0.05
N CYS A 228 12.96 -20.22 -1.20
CA CYS A 228 11.65 -20.64 -1.69
C CYS A 228 11.63 -20.45 -3.22
N SER A 229 10.52 -20.84 -3.83
CA SER A 229 10.24 -20.70 -5.27
C SER A 229 10.24 -19.24 -5.77
N ASN A 230 10.31 -18.25 -4.89
CA ASN A 230 10.36 -16.84 -5.30
C ASN A 230 11.71 -16.39 -5.84
N HIS A 231 12.82 -17.07 -5.50
CA HIS A 231 14.15 -16.77 -6.01
C HIS A 231 14.47 -15.27 -6.04
N CYS A 232 14.30 -14.60 -4.89
CA CYS A 232 14.51 -13.15 -4.79
C CYS A 232 15.95 -12.78 -5.19
N ASP A 233 16.11 -11.70 -5.95
CA ASP A 233 17.41 -11.09 -6.21
C ASP A 233 17.81 -10.26 -4.98
N ILE A 234 18.78 -10.76 -4.22
CA ILE A 234 19.21 -10.16 -2.94
C ILE A 234 20.52 -9.41 -3.15
N GLN A 235 20.55 -8.18 -2.67
CA GLN A 235 21.80 -7.45 -2.45
C GLN A 235 22.17 -7.50 -0.98
N GLU A 236 23.37 -8.00 -0.67
CA GLU A 236 23.98 -7.92 0.64
C GLU A 236 25.03 -6.81 0.62
N VAL A 237 24.92 -5.88 1.56
CA VAL A 237 25.99 -4.94 1.90
C VAL A 237 26.54 -5.34 3.26
N ARG A 238 27.81 -5.71 3.30
CA ARG A 238 28.57 -5.96 4.51
C ARG A 238 29.39 -4.74 4.85
N ILE A 239 29.31 -4.24 6.07
CA ILE A 239 30.14 -3.12 6.56
C ILE A 239 30.81 -3.55 7.87
N GLY A 240 32.10 -3.89 7.83
CA GLY A 240 32.75 -4.63 8.93
C GLY A 240 32.11 -6.01 9.14
N ASP A 241 31.58 -6.29 10.33
CA ASP A 241 30.89 -7.56 10.63
C ASP A 241 29.37 -7.51 10.45
N GLU A 242 28.81 -6.32 10.27
CA GLU A 242 27.38 -6.14 10.04
C GLU A 242 27.01 -6.47 8.60
N ARG A 243 25.88 -7.16 8.43
CA ARG A 243 25.32 -7.51 7.12
C ARG A 243 23.91 -6.95 7.02
N THR A 244 23.65 -6.20 5.96
CA THR A 244 22.32 -5.72 5.62
C THR A 244 21.91 -6.27 4.25
N TYR A 245 20.63 -6.56 4.11
CA TYR A 245 20.06 -7.19 2.92
C TYR A 245 18.93 -6.34 2.34
N TRP A 246 18.80 -6.37 1.02
CA TRP A 246 17.70 -5.77 0.25
C TRP A 246 17.23 -6.72 -0.85
N GLY A 247 15.96 -6.62 -1.23
CA GLY A 247 15.37 -7.34 -2.36
C GLY A 247 14.56 -8.58 -1.98
N ASP A 248 14.46 -8.91 -0.70
CA ASP A 248 13.64 -10.02 -0.23
C ASP A 248 12.15 -9.66 -0.16
N LYS A 249 11.29 -10.57 -0.62
CA LYS A 249 9.82 -10.37 -0.54
C LYS A 249 9.21 -10.90 0.75
N CYS A 250 9.75 -11.98 1.30
CA CYS A 250 9.16 -12.67 2.45
C CYS A 250 9.62 -12.13 3.81
N SER A 251 10.81 -11.51 3.88
CA SER A 251 11.37 -11.02 5.14
C SER A 251 11.46 -12.04 6.26
N GLU A 252 11.77 -13.29 5.89
CA GLU A 252 12.03 -14.38 6.83
C GLU A 252 13.53 -14.69 6.94
N ARG A 253 14.22 -14.88 5.81
CA ARG A 253 15.64 -15.32 5.82
C ARG A 253 16.64 -14.17 5.96
N TYR A 254 16.31 -13.02 5.39
CA TYR A 254 17.18 -11.85 5.37
C TYR A 254 16.57 -10.71 6.18
N ARG A 255 15.93 -11.06 7.30
CA ARG A 255 15.32 -10.09 8.21
C ARG A 255 16.31 -8.98 8.52
N LYS A 256 15.87 -7.74 8.28
CA LYS A 256 16.51 -6.59 8.89
C LYS A 256 16.37 -6.73 10.41
N GLN A 257 17.39 -6.29 11.14
CA GLN A 257 17.27 -6.15 12.59
C GLN A 257 16.07 -5.26 12.89
N ALA A 258 15.36 -5.58 13.96
CA ALA A 258 14.24 -4.76 14.41
C ALA A 258 14.74 -3.32 14.59
N LYS A 259 14.03 -2.35 14.02
CA LYS A 259 14.37 -0.92 14.14
C LYS A 259 13.99 -0.36 15.51
N THR A 260 13.32 -1.14 16.33
CA THR A 260 12.86 -0.80 17.67
C THR A 260 13.00 -2.00 18.60
N ASP A 261 13.27 -1.72 19.87
CA ASP A 261 13.30 -2.73 20.93
C ASP A 261 11.89 -3.19 21.35
N LYS A 262 10.84 -2.50 20.87
CA LYS A 262 9.45 -2.83 21.19
C LYS A 262 9.01 -4.09 20.48
N LYS A 263 8.36 -5.00 21.21
CA LYS A 263 7.68 -6.17 20.65
C LYS A 263 6.16 -5.95 20.67
N PRO A 264 5.42 -6.48 19.69
CA PRO A 264 3.96 -6.48 19.74
C PRO A 264 3.48 -7.30 20.94
N ILE A 265 2.45 -6.82 21.63
CA ILE A 265 1.85 -7.48 22.80
C ILE A 265 0.72 -8.44 22.43
N ILE A 266 0.11 -8.27 21.26
CA ILE A 266 -0.91 -9.20 20.73
C ILE A 266 -0.24 -10.32 19.92
N PRO A 267 -0.86 -11.52 19.78
CA PRO A 267 -0.35 -12.58 18.92
C PRO A 267 -0.30 -12.18 17.44
N ASP A 268 0.44 -12.95 16.63
CA ASP A 268 0.48 -12.74 15.17
C ASP A 268 -0.81 -13.26 14.52
N LEU A 269 -1.79 -12.36 14.39
CA LEU A 269 -3.09 -12.66 13.80
C LEU A 269 -3.01 -13.01 12.31
N PHE A 270 -2.02 -12.50 11.58
CA PHE A 270 -1.81 -12.86 10.17
C PHE A 270 -1.31 -14.30 10.05
N ALA A 271 -0.31 -14.68 10.85
CA ALA A 271 0.19 -16.04 10.89
C ALA A 271 -0.87 -17.04 11.39
N PHE A 272 -1.63 -16.68 12.43
CA PHE A 272 -2.74 -17.49 12.94
C PHE A 272 -3.78 -17.77 11.84
N ARG A 273 -4.17 -16.74 11.08
CA ARG A 273 -5.12 -16.89 9.97
C ARG A 273 -4.55 -17.73 8.83
N GLU A 274 -3.29 -17.52 8.48
CA GLU A 274 -2.60 -18.26 7.41
C GLU A 274 -2.56 -19.76 7.72
N GLU A 275 -2.18 -20.13 8.94
CA GLU A 275 -2.18 -21.52 9.42
C GLU A 275 -3.59 -22.13 9.39
N LEU A 276 -4.59 -21.40 9.91
CA LEU A 276 -5.97 -21.88 9.94
C LEU A 276 -6.56 -22.09 8.55
N LEU A 277 -6.15 -21.26 7.57
CA LEU A 277 -6.68 -21.28 6.21
C LEU A 277 -5.96 -22.30 5.32
N PHE A 278 -4.62 -22.35 5.38
CA PHE A 278 -3.80 -23.12 4.44
C PHE A 278 -3.08 -24.32 5.07
N GLY A 279 -2.90 -24.38 6.40
CA GLY A 279 -2.08 -25.39 7.08
C GLY A 279 -2.45 -26.83 6.73
N LYS A 280 -3.75 -27.15 6.65
CA LYS A 280 -4.25 -28.47 6.22
C LYS A 280 -3.78 -28.87 4.80
N TYR A 281 -3.65 -27.90 3.90
CA TYR A 281 -3.34 -28.14 2.49
C TYR A 281 -1.83 -28.14 2.22
N ASP A 282 -1.08 -27.36 3.00
CA ASP A 282 0.38 -27.16 2.88
C ASP A 282 1.20 -28.13 3.76
N ALA A 283 0.54 -28.98 4.55
CA ALA A 283 1.19 -29.98 5.38
C ALA A 283 2.12 -30.91 4.57
N LYS A 284 3.40 -31.00 4.97
CA LYS A 284 4.45 -31.72 4.23
C LYS A 284 4.21 -33.23 4.12
N ASP A 285 3.50 -33.80 5.08
CA ASP A 285 3.15 -35.22 5.18
C ASP A 285 1.79 -35.54 4.55
N ARG A 286 1.12 -34.53 3.95
CA ARG A 286 -0.17 -34.70 3.30
C ARG A 286 -0.06 -35.65 2.09
N LYS A 287 -0.72 -36.80 2.20
CA LYS A 287 -0.85 -37.76 1.09
C LYS A 287 -2.18 -37.58 0.36
N LEU A 288 -2.10 -37.44 -0.96
CA LEU A 288 -3.28 -37.47 -1.82
C LEU A 288 -3.71 -38.92 -2.04
N ASP A 289 -5.01 -39.16 -2.08
CA ASP A 289 -5.57 -40.49 -2.35
C ASP A 289 -5.45 -40.79 -3.86
N PRO A 290 -4.68 -41.79 -4.29
CA PRO A 290 -4.45 -42.05 -5.71
C PRO A 290 -5.73 -42.45 -6.48
N ASN A 291 -6.80 -42.85 -5.78
CA ASN A 291 -8.07 -43.21 -6.40
C ASN A 291 -9.00 -42.02 -6.63
N LYS A 292 -8.63 -40.82 -6.14
CA LYS A 292 -9.43 -39.61 -6.25
C LYS A 292 -8.84 -38.64 -7.26
N LYS A 293 -9.71 -38.08 -8.10
CA LYS A 293 -9.34 -36.98 -9.00
C LYS A 293 -8.91 -35.75 -8.21
N THR A 294 -7.99 -34.99 -8.78
CA THR A 294 -7.46 -33.74 -8.24
C THR A 294 -8.27 -32.55 -8.73
N ILE A 295 -8.51 -31.59 -7.83
CA ILE A 295 -9.14 -30.32 -8.17
C ILE A 295 -8.29 -29.18 -7.62
N GLY A 296 -7.77 -28.35 -8.53
CA GLY A 296 -6.97 -27.19 -8.24
C GLY A 296 -7.84 -26.01 -7.79
N ILE A 297 -7.52 -25.35 -6.68
CA ILE A 297 -8.08 -24.05 -6.30
C ILE A 297 -6.96 -23.01 -6.35
N PRO A 298 -7.06 -21.97 -7.20
CA PRO A 298 -6.07 -20.90 -7.23
C PRO A 298 -5.99 -20.18 -5.88
N ARG A 299 -4.80 -20.02 -5.31
CA ARG A 299 -4.52 -19.23 -4.11
C ARG A 299 -4.57 -17.73 -4.41
N ALA A 300 -5.71 -17.27 -4.92
CA ALA A 300 -5.94 -15.91 -5.37
C ALA A 300 -7.35 -15.44 -5.01
N MET A 301 -7.58 -14.12 -5.08
CA MET A 301 -8.92 -13.53 -5.00
C MET A 301 -9.72 -14.03 -3.77
N TYR A 302 -10.94 -14.52 -3.97
CA TYR A 302 -11.83 -14.89 -2.88
C TYR A 302 -11.45 -16.19 -2.18
N THR A 303 -10.46 -16.95 -2.67
CA THR A 303 -9.90 -18.11 -1.96
C THR A 303 -9.40 -17.71 -0.58
N TYR A 304 -8.84 -16.50 -0.44
CA TYR A 304 -8.39 -15.97 0.85
C TYR A 304 -9.51 -15.84 1.89
N ASP A 305 -10.79 -15.86 1.49
CA ASP A 305 -11.94 -15.84 2.41
C ASP A 305 -12.79 -17.11 2.39
N ARG A 306 -12.78 -17.85 1.27
CA ARG A 306 -13.73 -18.94 1.00
C ARG A 306 -13.10 -20.31 0.89
N LEU A 307 -11.80 -20.45 1.10
CA LEU A 307 -11.17 -21.76 1.11
C LEU A 307 -11.78 -22.75 2.14
N PRO A 308 -12.21 -22.34 3.35
CA PRO A 308 -12.86 -23.28 4.27
C PRO A 308 -14.14 -23.87 3.68
N PHE A 309 -14.97 -23.04 3.02
CA PHE A 309 -16.15 -23.48 2.29
C PHE A 309 -15.78 -24.39 1.11
N TRP A 310 -15.00 -23.88 0.15
CA TRP A 310 -14.72 -24.58 -1.11
C TRP A 310 -13.89 -25.84 -0.92
N GLY A 311 -12.87 -25.77 -0.07
CA GLY A 311 -12.01 -26.90 0.24
C GLY A 311 -12.78 -28.03 0.94
N THR A 312 -13.71 -27.70 1.84
CA THR A 312 -14.59 -28.70 2.47
C THR A 312 -15.58 -29.28 1.47
N PHE A 313 -16.30 -28.42 0.73
CA PHE A 313 -17.27 -28.84 -0.29
C PHE A 313 -16.66 -29.85 -1.28
N LEU A 314 -15.50 -29.52 -1.85
CA LEU A 314 -14.84 -30.37 -2.85
C LEU A 314 -14.25 -31.65 -2.24
N SER A 315 -13.73 -31.58 -1.01
CA SER A 315 -13.24 -32.78 -0.31
C SER A 315 -14.38 -33.76 -0.02
N GLU A 316 -15.54 -33.28 0.44
CA GLU A 316 -16.72 -34.11 0.73
C GLU A 316 -17.34 -34.73 -0.53
N LEU A 317 -17.19 -34.06 -1.68
CA LEU A 317 -17.55 -34.63 -2.97
C LEU A 317 -16.60 -35.75 -3.42
N GLY A 318 -15.45 -35.91 -2.77
CA GLY A 318 -14.48 -36.98 -3.01
C GLY A 318 -13.30 -36.57 -3.88
N PHE A 319 -12.97 -35.28 -3.98
CA PHE A 319 -11.80 -34.80 -4.71
C PHE A 319 -10.58 -34.59 -3.79
N ASN A 320 -9.39 -34.75 -4.38
CA ASN A 320 -8.15 -34.26 -3.80
C ASN A 320 -8.00 -32.75 -4.09
N VAL A 321 -8.21 -31.90 -3.08
CA VAL A 321 -8.04 -30.45 -3.25
C VAL A 321 -6.56 -30.07 -3.29
N VAL A 322 -6.12 -29.44 -4.37
CA VAL A 322 -4.74 -28.97 -4.55
C VAL A 322 -4.76 -27.44 -4.65
N LEU A 323 -3.84 -26.75 -3.97
CA LEU A 323 -3.71 -25.30 -4.11
C LEU A 323 -2.55 -24.97 -5.06
N SER A 324 -2.64 -23.84 -5.75
CA SER A 324 -1.44 -23.26 -6.36
C SER A 324 -0.44 -22.86 -5.27
N GLU A 325 0.83 -22.77 -5.67
CA GLU A 325 1.89 -22.29 -4.78
C GLU A 325 1.58 -20.88 -4.21
N PRO A 326 2.17 -20.50 -3.07
CA PRO A 326 2.19 -19.11 -2.64
C PRO A 326 2.71 -18.20 -3.75
N THR A 327 2.11 -17.00 -3.88
CA THR A 327 2.47 -16.03 -4.92
C THR A 327 3.98 -15.77 -4.92
N ASN A 328 4.60 -15.98 -6.08
CA ASN A 328 6.04 -15.88 -6.30
C ASN A 328 6.33 -15.25 -7.68
N LYS A 329 7.61 -15.03 -8.01
CA LYS A 329 8.04 -14.43 -9.28
C LYS A 329 7.55 -15.22 -10.50
N LYS A 330 7.56 -16.56 -10.44
CA LYS A 330 7.04 -17.43 -11.50
C LYS A 330 5.54 -17.19 -11.74
N ILE A 331 4.72 -17.25 -10.68
CA ILE A 331 3.27 -16.97 -10.74
C ILE A 331 3.00 -15.54 -11.23
N THR A 332 3.81 -14.58 -10.80
CA THR A 332 3.68 -13.18 -11.24
C THR A 332 3.87 -13.05 -12.74
N ASN A 333 4.96 -13.62 -13.27
CA ASN A 333 5.26 -13.60 -14.69
C ASN A 333 4.20 -14.35 -15.49
N TYR A 334 3.77 -15.52 -15.02
CA TYR A 334 2.67 -16.26 -15.61
C TYR A 334 1.40 -15.44 -15.70
N GLY A 335 1.09 -14.69 -14.65
CA GLY A 335 -0.05 -13.79 -14.63
C GLY A 335 0.04 -12.69 -15.67
N ILE A 336 1.22 -12.05 -15.80
CA ILE A 336 1.46 -10.98 -16.77
C ILE A 336 1.37 -11.50 -18.21
N ASP A 337 1.99 -12.64 -18.49
CA ASP A 337 2.02 -13.24 -19.84
C ASP A 337 0.65 -13.73 -20.30
N SER A 338 -0.25 -14.03 -19.36
CA SER A 338 -1.50 -14.72 -19.68
C SER A 338 -2.73 -13.81 -19.71
N VAL A 339 -2.64 -12.56 -19.24
CA VAL A 339 -3.77 -11.63 -19.31
C VAL A 339 -3.87 -11.01 -20.71
N VAL A 340 -5.08 -11.01 -21.27
CA VAL A 340 -5.38 -10.36 -22.56
C VAL A 340 -5.64 -8.86 -22.39
N ALA A 341 -6.29 -8.51 -21.28
CA ALA A 341 -6.56 -7.12 -20.91
C ALA A 341 -5.56 -6.64 -19.86
N GLU A 342 -5.65 -5.38 -19.47
CA GLU A 342 -4.78 -4.75 -18.49
C GLU A 342 -5.49 -4.52 -17.13
N PRO A 343 -5.85 -5.58 -16.36
CA PRO A 343 -6.60 -5.48 -15.10
C PRO A 343 -5.70 -5.10 -13.91
N CYS A 344 -6.29 -4.98 -12.73
CA CYS A 344 -5.55 -4.81 -11.48
C CYS A 344 -4.67 -6.03 -11.16
N PHE A 345 -3.58 -5.82 -10.41
CA PHE A 345 -2.57 -6.83 -10.13
C PHE A 345 -3.10 -8.17 -9.58
N PRO A 346 -4.06 -8.22 -8.63
CA PRO A 346 -4.62 -9.49 -8.14
C PRO A 346 -5.28 -10.37 -9.22
N ILE A 347 -5.83 -9.76 -10.28
CA ILE A 347 -6.42 -10.50 -11.40
C ILE A 347 -5.34 -11.08 -12.30
N LYS A 348 -4.23 -10.36 -12.50
CA LYS A 348 -3.05 -10.91 -13.19
C LYS A 348 -2.53 -12.12 -12.40
N LEU A 349 -2.36 -11.99 -11.08
CA LEU A 349 -1.95 -13.11 -10.25
C LEU A 349 -2.90 -14.30 -10.32
N ALA A 350 -4.23 -14.07 -10.35
CA ALA A 350 -5.19 -15.15 -10.49
C ALA A 350 -4.98 -15.98 -11.78
N HIS A 351 -4.61 -15.34 -12.90
CA HIS A 351 -4.23 -16.04 -14.13
C HIS A 351 -2.96 -16.87 -13.91
N GLY A 352 -1.95 -16.30 -13.25
CA GLY A 352 -0.71 -16.99 -12.94
C GLY A 352 -0.91 -18.21 -12.04
N HIS A 353 -1.79 -18.11 -11.05
CA HIS A 353 -2.17 -19.21 -10.16
C HIS A 353 -2.92 -20.33 -10.89
N VAL A 354 -3.75 -20.00 -11.89
CA VAL A 354 -4.39 -21.00 -12.76
C VAL A 354 -3.34 -21.73 -13.61
N ARG A 355 -2.38 -21.01 -14.18
CA ARG A 355 -1.27 -21.62 -14.93
C ARG A 355 -0.41 -22.53 -14.06
N ASP A 356 -0.12 -22.14 -12.83
CA ASP A 356 0.61 -22.98 -11.88
C ASP A 356 -0.11 -24.33 -11.64
N LEU A 357 -1.44 -24.31 -11.50
CA LEU A 357 -2.24 -25.53 -11.35
C LEU A 357 -2.25 -26.40 -12.61
N LEU A 358 -2.28 -25.78 -13.80
CA LEU A 358 -2.16 -26.51 -15.07
C LEU A 358 -0.82 -27.25 -15.16
N GLU A 359 0.28 -26.61 -14.77
CA GLU A 359 1.60 -27.24 -14.75
C GLU A 359 1.71 -28.35 -13.70
N LYS A 360 1.01 -28.22 -12.57
CA LYS A 360 0.86 -29.29 -11.57
C LYS A 360 0.05 -30.49 -12.09
N GLY A 361 -0.55 -30.39 -13.28
CA GLY A 361 -1.24 -31.50 -13.92
C GLY A 361 -2.55 -31.88 -13.26
N VAL A 362 -3.23 -30.96 -12.58
CA VAL A 362 -4.53 -31.26 -11.94
C VAL A 362 -5.59 -31.66 -12.98
N ASP A 363 -6.54 -32.51 -12.56
CA ASP A 363 -7.62 -32.98 -13.43
C ASP A 363 -8.59 -31.85 -13.76
N TYR A 364 -8.92 -31.04 -12.75
CA TYR A 364 -9.82 -29.89 -12.87
C TYR A 364 -9.29 -28.67 -12.14
N ILE A 365 -9.69 -27.47 -12.56
CA ILE A 365 -9.41 -26.21 -11.87
C ILE A 365 -10.74 -25.55 -11.50
N PHE A 366 -10.91 -25.25 -10.22
CA PHE A 366 -12.13 -24.66 -9.67
C PHE A 366 -11.99 -23.14 -9.55
N VAL A 367 -12.73 -22.42 -10.40
CA VAL A 367 -12.80 -20.95 -10.40
C VAL A 367 -14.28 -20.55 -10.46
N PRO A 368 -14.96 -20.45 -9.31
CA PRO A 368 -16.39 -20.16 -9.28
C PRO A 368 -16.67 -18.70 -9.66
N ASN A 369 -17.80 -18.50 -10.34
CA ASN A 369 -18.37 -17.19 -10.63
C ASN A 369 -19.22 -16.75 -9.43
N VAL A 370 -18.59 -16.15 -8.41
CA VAL A 370 -19.28 -15.70 -7.20
C VAL A 370 -19.77 -14.26 -7.38
N ILE A 371 -21.09 -14.07 -7.41
CA ILE A 371 -21.72 -12.78 -7.76
C ILE A 371 -21.85 -11.87 -6.53
N ASN A 372 -22.31 -12.43 -5.42
CA ASN A 372 -22.58 -11.70 -4.19
C ASN A 372 -22.15 -12.52 -2.96
N ALA A 373 -22.16 -11.87 -1.80
CA ALA A 373 -21.83 -12.47 -0.52
C ALA A 373 -22.96 -12.23 0.49
N GLU A 374 -23.04 -13.09 1.51
CA GLU A 374 -23.96 -12.99 2.63
C GLU A 374 -23.88 -11.60 3.28
N THR A 375 -25.04 -11.10 3.73
CA THR A 375 -25.16 -9.85 4.46
C THR A 375 -26.39 -9.88 5.37
N GLU A 376 -26.31 -9.21 6.51
CA GLU A 376 -27.46 -8.93 7.38
C GLU A 376 -28.34 -7.76 6.85
N PHE A 377 -27.83 -6.96 5.90
CA PHE A 377 -28.49 -5.77 5.38
C PHE A 377 -29.15 -6.05 4.02
N MET A 378 -30.27 -6.76 4.04
CA MET A 378 -30.94 -7.21 2.81
C MET A 378 -31.55 -6.08 1.96
N ASN A 379 -31.69 -4.87 2.51
CA ASN A 379 -32.14 -3.68 1.79
C ASN A 379 -31.12 -3.14 0.79
N VAL A 380 -29.85 -3.54 0.88
CA VAL A 380 -28.78 -3.15 -0.05
C VAL A 380 -28.17 -4.41 -0.68
N ASN A 381 -27.67 -4.29 -1.91
CA ASN A 381 -26.94 -5.38 -2.55
C ASN A 381 -25.58 -5.63 -1.87
N SER A 382 -25.02 -6.82 -2.09
CA SER A 382 -23.76 -7.27 -1.47
C SER A 382 -22.85 -7.90 -2.52
N HIS A 383 -22.60 -7.19 -3.61
CA HIS A 383 -21.83 -7.68 -4.75
C HIS A 383 -20.33 -7.78 -4.44
N LEU A 384 -19.69 -8.76 -5.06
CA LEU A 384 -18.23 -8.87 -5.12
C LEU A 384 -17.68 -8.10 -6.33
N CYS A 385 -16.39 -7.77 -6.37
CA CYS A 385 -15.78 -6.97 -7.45
C CYS A 385 -16.09 -7.54 -8.85
N PRO A 386 -16.40 -6.73 -9.89
CA PRO A 386 -16.78 -7.23 -11.21
C PRO A 386 -15.70 -8.10 -11.82
N TRP A 387 -14.44 -7.70 -11.71
CA TRP A 387 -13.31 -8.50 -12.15
C TRP A 387 -13.25 -9.88 -11.48
N GLY A 388 -13.60 -9.95 -10.20
CA GLY A 388 -13.65 -11.23 -9.50
C GLY A 388 -14.89 -12.05 -9.84
N GLN A 389 -16.04 -11.40 -10.11
CA GLN A 389 -17.22 -12.10 -10.64
C GLN A 389 -16.86 -12.73 -12.00
N THR A 390 -16.30 -11.95 -12.92
CA THR A 390 -16.01 -12.42 -14.28
C THR A 390 -14.69 -13.16 -14.42
N LEU A 391 -13.96 -13.40 -13.33
CA LEU A 391 -12.61 -13.98 -13.36
C LEU A 391 -12.55 -15.28 -14.16
N THR A 392 -13.51 -16.17 -13.90
CA THR A 392 -13.55 -17.48 -14.57
C THR A 392 -13.70 -17.34 -16.09
N PHE A 393 -14.52 -16.40 -16.55
CA PHE A 393 -14.74 -16.17 -17.98
C PHE A 393 -13.52 -15.54 -18.64
N VAL A 394 -12.86 -14.57 -17.99
CA VAL A 394 -11.67 -13.94 -18.58
C VAL A 394 -10.46 -14.90 -18.60
N VAL A 395 -10.30 -15.71 -17.56
CA VAL A 395 -9.28 -16.77 -17.52
C VAL A 395 -9.53 -17.77 -18.63
N LYS A 396 -10.78 -18.22 -18.82
CA LYS A 396 -11.15 -19.20 -19.85
C LYS A 396 -10.77 -18.76 -21.28
N HIS A 397 -10.76 -17.45 -21.55
CA HIS A 397 -10.40 -16.89 -22.86
C HIS A 397 -8.93 -16.46 -22.96
N SER A 398 -8.12 -16.75 -21.93
CA SER A 398 -6.68 -16.56 -22.02
C SER A 398 -6.09 -17.55 -23.03
N PRO A 399 -5.08 -17.16 -23.85
CA PRO A 399 -4.38 -18.09 -24.74
C PRO A 399 -3.84 -19.34 -24.04
N MET A 400 -3.51 -19.27 -22.74
CA MET A 400 -3.02 -20.45 -21.99
C MET A 400 -4.11 -21.50 -21.70
N MET A 401 -5.39 -21.18 -21.90
CA MET A 401 -6.51 -22.10 -21.67
C MET A 401 -6.95 -22.82 -22.95
N GLU A 402 -6.36 -22.48 -24.10
CA GLU A 402 -6.73 -23.04 -25.42
C GLU A 402 -6.63 -24.57 -25.43
N GLY A 403 -7.75 -25.24 -25.75
CA GLY A 403 -7.85 -26.70 -25.85
C GLY A 403 -8.01 -27.46 -24.53
N ILE A 404 -7.99 -26.76 -23.38
CA ILE A 404 -8.12 -27.34 -22.04
C ILE A 404 -9.20 -26.64 -21.19
N GLU A 405 -10.09 -25.87 -21.83
CA GLU A 405 -11.15 -25.11 -21.18
C GLU A 405 -12.14 -26.02 -20.43
N HIS A 406 -12.28 -27.27 -20.87
CA HIS A 406 -13.11 -28.29 -20.23
C HIS A 406 -12.62 -28.68 -18.82
N LYS A 407 -11.37 -28.37 -18.47
CA LYS A 407 -10.85 -28.55 -17.11
C LYS A 407 -11.34 -27.48 -16.13
N LEU A 408 -11.83 -26.33 -16.63
CA LEU A 408 -12.25 -25.22 -15.79
C LEU A 408 -13.68 -25.42 -15.27
N LEU A 409 -13.80 -25.61 -13.96
CA LEU A 409 -15.05 -25.77 -13.23
C LEU A 409 -15.51 -24.42 -12.67
N GLN A 410 -16.68 -23.97 -13.12
CA GLN A 410 -17.13 -22.58 -12.98
C GLN A 410 -18.60 -22.45 -12.59
N PRO A 411 -19.02 -22.93 -11.41
CA PRO A 411 -20.39 -22.70 -10.96
C PRO A 411 -20.64 -21.21 -10.70
N THR A 412 -21.84 -20.74 -11.04
CA THR A 412 -22.34 -19.40 -10.67
C THR A 412 -23.04 -19.49 -9.33
N ILE A 413 -22.70 -18.59 -8.39
CA ILE A 413 -23.13 -18.69 -6.99
C ILE A 413 -23.61 -17.36 -6.44
N HIS A 414 -24.77 -17.38 -5.77
CA HIS A 414 -25.38 -16.25 -5.08
C HIS A 414 -25.54 -16.51 -3.57
N PHE A 415 -24.47 -16.32 -2.80
CA PHE A 415 -24.48 -16.51 -1.34
C PHE A 415 -25.48 -15.60 -0.60
N ARG A 416 -25.73 -14.38 -1.11
CA ARG A 416 -26.69 -13.44 -0.52
C ARG A 416 -28.11 -14.01 -0.48
N ASP A 417 -28.44 -14.88 -1.43
CA ASP A 417 -29.81 -15.37 -1.63
C ASP A 417 -30.11 -16.61 -0.77
N GLY A 418 -29.22 -16.91 0.18
CA GLY A 418 -29.41 -17.91 1.22
C GLY A 418 -28.91 -19.30 0.85
N ARG A 419 -28.84 -20.16 1.88
CA ARG A 419 -28.33 -21.53 1.77
C ARG A 419 -29.01 -22.33 0.66
N ASP A 420 -30.34 -22.29 0.61
CA ASP A 420 -31.10 -23.17 -0.29
C ASP A 420 -30.89 -22.82 -1.77
N THR A 421 -30.69 -21.54 -2.08
CA THR A 421 -30.27 -21.08 -3.41
C THR A 421 -28.91 -21.66 -3.76
N VAL A 422 -27.94 -21.55 -2.85
CA VAL A 422 -26.58 -22.10 -3.06
C VAL A 422 -26.60 -23.62 -3.22
N VAL A 423 -27.42 -24.35 -2.45
CA VAL A 423 -27.60 -25.80 -2.61
C VAL A 423 -28.13 -26.12 -4.00
N LYS A 424 -29.16 -25.41 -4.46
CA LYS A 424 -29.74 -25.62 -5.79
C LYS A 424 -28.71 -25.36 -6.89
N GLU A 425 -28.01 -24.24 -6.85
CA GLU A 425 -26.98 -23.87 -7.84
C GLU A 425 -25.84 -24.91 -7.89
N LEU A 426 -25.40 -25.40 -6.73
CA LEU A 426 -24.37 -26.43 -6.66
C LEU A 426 -24.87 -27.83 -7.02
N GLN A 427 -26.16 -28.14 -6.85
CA GLN A 427 -26.78 -29.37 -7.35
C GLN A 427 -26.90 -29.33 -8.88
N ASP A 428 -27.28 -28.19 -9.45
CA ASP A 428 -27.37 -28.00 -10.89
C ASP A 428 -25.98 -28.12 -11.55
N PHE A 429 -24.95 -27.54 -10.92
CA PHE A 429 -23.55 -27.77 -11.30
C PHE A 429 -23.11 -29.23 -11.08
N GLY A 430 -23.44 -29.83 -9.94
CA GLY A 430 -23.07 -31.21 -9.62
C GLY A 430 -23.64 -32.22 -10.63
N LYS A 431 -24.83 -31.94 -11.18
CA LYS A 431 -25.43 -32.74 -12.26
C LYS A 431 -24.54 -32.82 -13.50
N THR A 432 -23.83 -31.75 -13.86
CA THR A 432 -22.90 -31.77 -15.02
C THR A 432 -21.68 -32.65 -14.77
N LEU A 433 -21.39 -32.98 -13.51
CA LEU A 433 -20.31 -33.87 -13.09
C LEU A 433 -20.80 -35.27 -12.70
N GLY A 434 -22.10 -35.57 -12.86
CA GLY A 434 -22.69 -36.84 -12.47
C GLY A 434 -22.76 -37.07 -10.95
N LEU A 435 -22.78 -36.00 -10.15
CA LEU A 435 -22.82 -36.08 -8.69
C LEU A 435 -24.25 -36.26 -8.16
N ASP A 436 -24.39 -37.03 -7.09
CA ASP A 436 -25.66 -37.23 -6.39
C ASP A 436 -26.12 -35.96 -5.65
N ARG A 437 -27.42 -35.65 -5.74
CA ARG A 437 -28.00 -34.41 -5.17
C ARG A 437 -27.92 -34.37 -3.64
N SER A 438 -28.17 -35.50 -2.98
CA SER A 438 -28.12 -35.61 -1.51
C SER A 438 -26.68 -35.45 -1.01
N LYS A 439 -25.71 -36.06 -1.72
CA LYS A 439 -24.29 -35.88 -1.44
C LYS A 439 -23.85 -34.41 -1.59
N VAL A 440 -24.30 -33.72 -2.64
CA VAL A 440 -24.01 -32.28 -2.84
C VAL A 440 -24.58 -31.44 -1.70
N GLU A 441 -25.83 -31.67 -1.33
CA GLU A 441 -26.47 -30.91 -0.23
C GLU A 441 -25.72 -31.09 1.09
N LYS A 442 -25.39 -32.33 1.44
CA LYS A 442 -24.59 -32.64 2.64
C LYS A 442 -23.23 -31.95 2.61
N ALA A 443 -22.57 -31.93 1.45
CA ALA A 443 -21.29 -31.25 1.28
C ALA A 443 -21.41 -29.73 1.48
N VAL A 444 -22.51 -29.11 1.03
CA VAL A 444 -22.79 -27.68 1.26
C VAL A 444 -22.99 -27.38 2.75
N ASP A 445 -23.71 -28.23 3.48
CA ASP A 445 -23.89 -28.06 4.93
C ASP A 445 -22.57 -28.10 5.71
N LEU A 446 -21.73 -29.07 5.37
CA LEU A 446 -20.41 -29.19 5.98
C LEU A 446 -19.51 -28.00 5.61
N ALA A 447 -19.62 -27.49 4.37
CA ALA A 447 -18.89 -26.31 3.92
C ALA A 447 -19.30 -25.03 4.67
N TYR A 448 -20.60 -24.80 4.90
CA TYR A 448 -21.08 -23.69 5.74
C TYR A 448 -20.60 -23.82 7.19
N LYS A 449 -20.65 -25.03 7.77
CA LYS A 449 -20.11 -25.28 9.12
C LYS A 449 -18.62 -24.98 9.21
N ALA A 450 -17.83 -25.39 8.21
CA ALA A 450 -16.40 -25.10 8.16
C ALA A 450 -16.12 -23.60 8.03
N GLN A 451 -16.87 -22.89 7.18
CA GLN A 451 -16.77 -21.44 7.01
C GLN A 451 -17.11 -20.69 8.30
N SER A 452 -18.21 -21.08 8.98
CA SER A 452 -18.62 -20.48 10.24
C SER A 452 -17.60 -20.73 11.35
N LYS A 453 -17.07 -21.95 11.44
CA LYS A 453 -15.99 -22.28 12.40
C LYS A 453 -14.75 -21.42 12.19
N PHE A 454 -14.34 -21.23 10.92
CA PHE A 454 -13.23 -20.34 10.57
C PHE A 454 -13.49 -18.91 11.03
N GLN A 455 -14.63 -18.33 10.65
CA GLN A 455 -15.00 -16.95 11.01
C GLN A 455 -15.07 -16.75 12.53
N LYS A 456 -15.67 -17.70 13.25
CA LYS A 456 -15.77 -17.65 14.70
C LYS A 456 -14.39 -17.64 15.37
N ALA A 457 -13.47 -18.48 14.90
CA ALA A 457 -12.11 -18.52 15.43
C ALA A 457 -11.35 -17.19 15.23
N LEU A 458 -11.53 -16.52 14.08
CA LEU A 458 -10.94 -15.20 13.85
C LEU A 458 -11.52 -14.15 14.81
N LEU A 459 -12.85 -14.13 15.00
CA LEU A 459 -13.51 -13.19 15.90
C LEU A 459 -13.11 -13.41 17.37
N GLU A 460 -13.06 -14.66 17.82
CA GLU A 460 -12.62 -15.01 19.18
C GLU A 460 -11.19 -14.52 19.45
N GLU A 461 -10.28 -14.72 18.50
CA GLU A 461 -8.88 -14.27 18.65
C GLU A 461 -8.75 -12.75 18.53
N GLY A 462 -9.56 -12.12 17.67
CA GLY A 462 -9.61 -10.67 17.52
C GLY A 462 -10.12 -9.96 18.77
N GLN A 463 -11.15 -10.50 19.42
CA GLN A 463 -11.65 -9.99 20.70
C GLN A 463 -10.60 -10.06 21.80
N LYS A 464 -9.82 -11.16 21.88
CA LYS A 464 -8.69 -11.26 22.82
C LYS A 464 -7.65 -10.18 22.54
N ALA A 465 -7.27 -9.99 21.27
CA ALA A 465 -6.29 -8.98 20.89
C ALA A 465 -6.77 -7.55 21.23
N LEU A 466 -8.03 -7.22 20.94
CA LEU A 466 -8.62 -5.91 21.29
C LEU A 466 -8.66 -5.69 22.80
N LYS A 467 -8.99 -6.73 23.58
CA LYS A 467 -8.97 -6.69 25.04
C LYS A 467 -7.57 -6.40 25.57
N ILE A 468 -6.55 -7.12 25.08
CA ILE A 468 -5.14 -6.91 25.45
C ILE A 468 -4.71 -5.46 25.16
N LEU A 469 -5.03 -4.93 23.97
CA LEU A 469 -4.69 -3.54 23.64
C LEU A 469 -5.40 -2.50 24.53
N SER A 470 -6.64 -2.79 24.93
CA SER A 470 -7.40 -1.91 25.81
C SER A 470 -6.89 -1.96 27.26
N ASP A 471 -6.56 -3.16 27.76
CA ASP A 471 -6.10 -3.36 29.14
C ASP A 471 -4.70 -2.74 29.35
N GLU A 472 -3.84 -2.80 28.34
CA GLU A 472 -2.46 -2.27 28.39
C GLU A 472 -2.32 -0.83 27.83
N ASP A 473 -3.43 -0.19 27.45
CA ASP A 473 -3.47 1.11 26.74
C ASP A 473 -2.44 1.21 25.61
N GLU A 474 -2.38 0.18 24.76
CA GLU A 474 -1.40 0.09 23.68
C GLU A 474 -2.00 0.40 22.31
N LEU A 475 -1.17 0.96 21.43
CA LEU A 475 -1.60 1.32 20.08
C LEU A 475 -1.72 0.10 19.17
N GLY A 476 -2.75 0.10 18.34
CA GLY A 476 -3.00 -0.93 17.33
C GLY A 476 -3.24 -0.35 15.93
N ILE A 477 -2.77 -1.07 14.92
CA ILE A 477 -3.10 -0.80 13.53
C ILE A 477 -4.07 -1.85 13.02
N VAL A 478 -5.24 -1.39 12.59
CA VAL A 478 -6.18 -2.20 11.82
C VAL A 478 -5.83 -2.10 10.33
N ILE A 479 -5.54 -3.25 9.73
CA ILE A 479 -5.33 -3.38 8.28
C ILE A 479 -6.68 -3.60 7.63
N VAL A 480 -7.14 -2.61 6.86
CA VAL A 480 -8.37 -2.70 6.06
C VAL A 480 -8.04 -2.86 4.58
N GLY A 481 -8.87 -3.61 3.87
CA GLY A 481 -8.67 -3.88 2.46
C GLY A 481 -9.37 -5.17 2.05
N ARG A 482 -9.23 -5.57 0.80
CA ARG A 482 -9.79 -6.85 0.34
C ARG A 482 -8.89 -7.98 0.79
N ALA A 483 -9.45 -9.15 1.08
CA ALA A 483 -8.70 -10.30 1.58
C ALA A 483 -7.47 -10.64 0.72
N TYR A 484 -7.64 -10.66 -0.60
CA TYR A 484 -6.56 -10.90 -1.56
C TYR A 484 -5.53 -9.76 -1.69
N ASN A 485 -5.79 -8.58 -1.11
CA ASN A 485 -4.80 -7.52 -1.01
C ASN A 485 -4.06 -7.59 0.34
N ILE A 486 -4.77 -7.90 1.43
CA ILE A 486 -4.21 -7.85 2.79
C ILE A 486 -3.46 -9.13 3.18
N TYR A 487 -3.81 -10.29 2.60
CA TYR A 487 -3.20 -11.58 2.97
C TYR A 487 -2.23 -12.16 1.96
N ASP A 488 -2.32 -11.77 0.68
CA ASP A 488 -1.34 -12.22 -0.30
C ASP A 488 -0.04 -11.41 -0.15
N MET A 489 0.98 -12.04 0.45
CA MET A 489 2.31 -11.43 0.63
C MET A 489 2.96 -11.04 -0.70
N GLY A 490 2.64 -11.74 -1.80
CA GLY A 490 3.11 -11.37 -3.13
C GLY A 490 2.45 -10.11 -3.68
N VAL A 491 1.26 -9.74 -3.18
CA VAL A 491 0.55 -8.51 -3.52
C VAL A 491 1.02 -7.34 -2.68
N ASN A 492 1.13 -7.53 -1.36
CA ASN A 492 1.40 -6.43 -0.42
C ASN A 492 2.83 -6.38 0.10
N LEU A 493 3.74 -7.18 -0.47
CA LEU A 493 5.16 -7.21 -0.10
C LEU A 493 5.40 -7.51 1.40
N ALA A 494 4.50 -8.29 1.99
CA ALA A 494 4.49 -8.66 3.41
C ALA A 494 4.47 -7.46 4.38
N ILE A 495 3.94 -6.30 3.97
CA ILE A 495 3.93 -5.08 4.80
C ILE A 495 3.32 -5.32 6.19
N PRO A 496 2.16 -6.00 6.37
CA PRO A 496 1.62 -6.25 7.70
C PRO A 496 2.58 -7.00 8.63
N ARG A 497 3.31 -8.00 8.10
CA ARG A 497 4.32 -8.75 8.85
C ARG A 497 5.54 -7.88 9.16
N LYS A 498 6.00 -7.07 8.21
CA LYS A 498 7.11 -6.12 8.41
C LYS A 498 6.79 -5.05 9.45
N LEU A 499 5.56 -4.52 9.48
CA LEU A 499 5.10 -3.59 10.51
C LEU A 499 5.28 -4.19 11.91
N ARG A 500 4.87 -5.45 12.05
CA ARG A 500 4.96 -6.21 13.29
C ARG A 500 6.42 -6.51 13.67
N ASP A 501 7.19 -7.08 12.75
CA ASP A 501 8.55 -7.59 13.01
C ASP A 501 9.60 -6.48 13.12
N TYR A 502 9.49 -5.42 12.30
CA TYR A 502 10.51 -4.36 12.24
C TYR A 502 10.23 -3.22 13.21
N TYR A 503 8.95 -2.94 13.50
CA TYR A 503 8.52 -1.77 14.26
C TYR A 503 7.71 -2.12 15.53
N GLY A 504 7.58 -3.40 15.87
CA GLY A 504 6.90 -3.80 17.10
C GLY A 504 5.40 -3.47 17.13
N VAL A 505 4.79 -3.25 15.98
CA VAL A 505 3.41 -2.77 15.87
C VAL A 505 2.42 -3.90 16.14
N ASN A 506 1.39 -3.61 16.93
CA ASN A 506 0.23 -4.49 17.08
C ASN A 506 -0.66 -4.38 15.83
N VAL A 507 -0.64 -5.40 14.97
CA VAL A 507 -1.37 -5.38 13.70
C VAL A 507 -2.59 -6.31 13.75
N ILE A 508 -3.78 -5.77 13.45
CA ILE A 508 -5.06 -6.48 13.47
C ILE A 508 -5.68 -6.48 12.06
N PRO A 509 -5.91 -7.63 11.43
CA PRO A 509 -6.66 -7.69 10.17
C PRO A 509 -8.15 -7.39 10.39
N MET A 510 -8.80 -6.75 9.41
CA MET A 510 -10.18 -6.29 9.56
C MET A 510 -11.24 -7.38 9.82
N ASP A 511 -10.98 -8.64 9.43
CA ASP A 511 -11.89 -9.78 9.62
C ASP A 511 -11.80 -10.42 11.03
N PHE A 512 -10.88 -9.94 11.87
CA PHE A 512 -10.84 -10.22 13.31
C PHE A 512 -11.74 -9.28 14.12
N LEU A 513 -12.30 -8.23 13.49
CA LEU A 513 -13.14 -7.26 14.19
C LEU A 513 -14.61 -7.68 14.19
N PRO A 514 -15.35 -7.45 15.30
CA PRO A 514 -16.78 -7.75 15.40
C PRO A 514 -17.62 -6.70 14.65
N ILE A 515 -17.67 -6.83 13.32
CA ILE A 515 -18.36 -5.87 12.43
C ILE A 515 -19.86 -6.11 12.24
N GLU A 516 -20.36 -7.27 12.67
CA GLU A 516 -21.77 -7.64 12.57
C GLU A 516 -22.66 -6.67 13.38
N GLY A 517 -23.82 -6.33 12.83
CA GLY A 517 -24.77 -5.35 13.36
C GLY A 517 -24.37 -3.88 13.16
N ILE A 518 -23.18 -3.59 12.62
CA ILE A 518 -22.73 -2.19 12.47
C ILE A 518 -23.33 -1.57 11.21
N GLU A 519 -24.26 -0.63 11.41
CA GLU A 519 -24.84 0.19 10.34
C GLU A 519 -23.85 1.20 9.78
N ILE A 520 -23.97 1.50 8.48
CA ILE A 520 -23.13 2.49 7.77
C ILE A 520 -23.94 3.54 7.00
N VAL A 521 -25.26 3.57 7.17
CA VAL A 521 -26.19 4.42 6.39
C VAL A 521 -25.88 5.92 6.50
N ASP A 522 -25.42 6.38 7.66
CA ASP A 522 -24.94 7.72 7.96
C ASP A 522 -23.66 8.10 7.18
N VAL A 523 -22.85 7.12 6.79
CA VAL A 523 -21.63 7.31 6.00
C VAL A 523 -21.95 7.18 4.51
N ASN A 524 -22.57 6.07 4.12
CA ASN A 524 -22.98 5.74 2.77
C ASN A 524 -24.22 4.83 2.81
N SER A 525 -25.35 5.32 2.30
CA SER A 525 -26.64 4.63 2.35
C SER A 525 -26.79 3.45 1.38
N ASN A 526 -25.93 3.37 0.35
CA ASN A 526 -26.05 2.37 -0.71
C ASN A 526 -24.70 1.72 -1.05
N MET A 527 -23.91 1.38 -0.03
CA MET A 527 -22.66 0.66 -0.25
C MET A 527 -22.96 -0.79 -0.66
N TYR A 528 -23.09 -0.99 -1.97
CA TYR A 528 -23.50 -2.26 -2.58
C TYR A 528 -22.34 -3.27 -2.75
N TRP A 529 -21.10 -2.86 -2.50
CA TRP A 529 -19.93 -3.75 -2.47
C TRP A 529 -19.78 -4.40 -1.09
N ASN A 530 -19.74 -5.73 -1.02
CA ASN A 530 -19.60 -6.46 0.26
C ASN A 530 -18.34 -6.03 1.04
N TYR A 531 -17.16 -6.08 0.40
CA TYR A 531 -15.92 -5.62 1.03
C TYR A 531 -15.95 -4.13 1.35
N GLY A 532 -16.64 -3.31 0.55
CA GLY A 532 -16.78 -1.89 0.84
C GLY A 532 -17.53 -1.65 2.15
N ARG A 533 -18.64 -2.36 2.36
CA ARG A 533 -19.38 -2.32 3.62
C ARG A 533 -18.50 -2.80 4.79
N LYS A 534 -17.83 -3.94 4.67
CA LYS A 534 -16.93 -4.46 5.72
C LYS A 534 -15.84 -3.46 6.09
N ILE A 535 -15.19 -2.84 5.10
CA ILE A 535 -14.16 -1.81 5.32
C ILE A 535 -14.73 -0.62 6.11
N LEU A 536 -15.92 -0.15 5.77
CA LEU A 536 -16.56 0.97 6.48
C LEU A 536 -17.02 0.57 7.90
N GLN A 537 -17.51 -0.65 8.10
CA GLN A 537 -17.85 -1.18 9.42
C GLN A 537 -16.62 -1.30 10.32
N SER A 538 -15.53 -1.87 9.80
CA SER A 538 -14.23 -1.92 10.50
C SER A 538 -13.72 -0.51 10.82
N SER A 539 -13.89 0.44 9.89
CA SER A 539 -13.50 1.84 10.11
C SER A 539 -14.31 2.48 11.23
N LYS A 540 -15.61 2.17 11.35
CA LYS A 540 -16.46 2.59 12.48
C LYS A 540 -16.01 2.03 13.81
N ILE A 541 -15.58 0.77 13.86
CA ILE A 541 -14.98 0.20 15.07
C ILE A 541 -13.75 1.01 15.44
N VAL A 542 -12.84 1.26 14.50
CA VAL A 542 -11.63 2.05 14.77
C VAL A 542 -11.95 3.48 15.24
N GLY A 543 -13.03 4.09 14.73
CA GLY A 543 -13.52 5.39 15.20
C GLY A 543 -13.91 5.42 16.68
N LYS A 544 -14.30 4.27 17.27
CA LYS A 544 -14.69 4.16 18.68
C LYS A 544 -13.51 4.04 19.65
N TYR A 545 -12.36 3.53 19.19
CA TYR A 545 -11.21 3.24 20.05
C TYR A 545 -10.08 4.23 19.81
N PRO A 546 -9.71 5.13 20.74
CA PRO A 546 -8.70 6.17 20.50
C PRO A 546 -7.33 5.59 20.10
N ASN A 547 -6.94 4.45 20.68
CA ASN A 547 -5.67 3.76 20.44
C ASN A 547 -5.61 2.94 19.12
N LEU A 548 -6.70 2.87 18.35
CA LEU A 548 -6.70 2.19 17.05
C LEU A 548 -6.53 3.17 15.87
N HIS A 549 -5.71 2.75 14.91
CA HIS A 549 -5.41 3.47 13.68
C HIS A 549 -5.58 2.58 12.45
N ILE A 550 -5.77 3.17 11.27
CA ILE A 550 -6.05 2.43 10.03
C ILE A 550 -4.86 2.51 9.07
N ILE A 551 -4.46 1.37 8.50
CA ILE A 551 -3.73 1.33 7.23
C ILE A 551 -4.61 0.61 6.21
N TYR A 552 -4.91 1.29 5.10
CA TYR A 552 -5.70 0.77 4.00
C TYR A 552 -4.77 0.19 2.93
N ILE A 553 -4.85 -1.11 2.67
CA ILE A 553 -4.11 -1.78 1.60
C ILE A 553 -5.03 -1.99 0.37
N THR A 554 -4.63 -1.41 -0.76
CA THR A 554 -5.34 -1.48 -2.04
C THR A 554 -4.38 -1.76 -3.21
N ASN A 555 -4.93 -1.91 -4.42
CA ASN A 555 -4.15 -2.10 -5.63
C ASN A 555 -4.45 -1.01 -6.67
N PHE A 556 -3.48 -0.73 -7.52
CA PHE A 556 -3.65 0.10 -8.70
C PHE A 556 -4.73 -0.52 -9.62
N LYS A 557 -5.52 0.33 -10.27
CA LYS A 557 -6.72 -0.04 -11.05
C LYS A 557 -7.84 -0.74 -10.24
N CYS A 558 -7.84 -0.65 -8.91
CA CYS A 558 -8.98 -1.11 -8.11
C CYS A 558 -10.15 -0.10 -8.19
N GLY A 559 -11.06 -0.31 -9.14
CA GLY A 559 -12.24 0.53 -9.35
C GLY A 559 -13.09 0.71 -8.08
N PRO A 560 -13.55 -0.37 -7.42
CA PRO A 560 -14.34 -0.25 -6.20
C PRO A 560 -13.66 0.55 -5.08
N ASP A 561 -12.37 0.33 -4.83
CA ASP A 561 -11.66 1.02 -3.73
C ASP A 561 -11.43 2.51 -4.02
N SER A 562 -11.35 2.91 -5.30
CA SER A 562 -11.31 4.33 -5.67
C SER A 562 -12.55 5.09 -5.19
N TYR A 563 -13.71 4.42 -5.15
CA TYR A 563 -14.95 4.98 -4.63
C TYR A 563 -15.06 4.88 -3.10
N ILE A 564 -14.59 3.79 -2.49
CA ILE A 564 -14.78 3.52 -1.05
C ILE A 564 -13.88 4.40 -0.17
N LYS A 565 -12.62 4.64 -0.57
CA LYS A 565 -11.60 5.29 0.27
C LYS A 565 -12.03 6.64 0.85
N GLN A 566 -12.74 7.45 0.08
CA GLN A 566 -13.20 8.78 0.53
C GLN A 566 -14.16 8.71 1.74
N PHE A 567 -14.84 7.59 1.94
CA PHE A 567 -15.78 7.40 3.06
C PHE A 567 -15.11 6.91 4.33
N VAL A 568 -13.87 6.42 4.26
CA VAL A 568 -13.16 5.82 5.40
C VAL A 568 -12.97 6.82 6.53
N THR A 569 -12.56 8.06 6.21
CA THR A 569 -12.37 9.10 7.23
C THR A 569 -13.68 9.49 7.93
N LYS A 570 -14.80 9.52 7.19
CA LYS A 570 -16.12 9.77 7.79
C LYS A 570 -16.53 8.60 8.67
N ALA A 571 -16.31 7.37 8.23
CA ALA A 571 -16.60 6.17 9.03
C ALA A 571 -15.75 6.07 10.31
N SER A 572 -14.49 6.50 10.26
CA SER A 572 -13.57 6.45 11.40
C SER A 572 -13.65 7.67 12.33
N ASN A 573 -14.78 8.40 12.32
CA ASN A 573 -15.00 9.61 13.12
C ASN A 573 -13.90 10.68 12.92
N GLY A 574 -13.54 10.94 11.66
CA GLY A 574 -12.55 11.94 11.28
C GLY A 574 -11.11 11.46 11.30
N LYS A 575 -10.81 10.26 11.84
CA LYS A 575 -9.43 9.79 11.99
C LYS A 575 -8.69 9.69 10.64
N PRO A 576 -7.50 10.30 10.53
CA PRO A 576 -6.65 10.13 9.36
C PRO A 576 -6.11 8.70 9.29
N PHE A 577 -5.97 8.20 8.06
CA PHE A 577 -5.47 6.85 7.74
C PHE A 577 -4.42 6.91 6.63
N LEU A 578 -3.52 5.93 6.60
CA LEU A 578 -2.56 5.75 5.52
C LEU A 578 -3.13 4.81 4.46
N SER A 579 -3.04 5.18 3.18
CA SER A 579 -3.42 4.28 2.06
C SER A 579 -2.21 3.79 1.29
N LEU A 580 -1.96 2.48 1.30
CA LEU A 580 -0.91 1.83 0.51
C LEU A 580 -1.52 1.21 -0.74
N GLN A 581 -1.04 1.63 -1.91
CA GLN A 581 -1.51 1.15 -3.21
C GLN A 581 -0.38 0.39 -3.92
N PHE A 582 -0.59 -0.90 -4.15
CA PHE A 582 0.38 -1.79 -4.80
C PHE A 582 0.05 -1.98 -6.29
N ASP A 583 1.05 -2.21 -7.12
CA ASP A 583 0.89 -2.33 -8.59
C ASP A 583 1.62 -3.55 -9.20
N GLY A 584 2.37 -4.29 -8.39
CA GLY A 584 3.15 -5.46 -8.82
C GLY A 584 4.56 -5.16 -9.33
N HIS A 585 4.93 -3.88 -9.50
CA HIS A 585 6.27 -3.46 -9.95
C HIS A 585 7.08 -2.75 -8.85
N SER A 586 6.39 -2.27 -7.83
CA SER A 586 6.99 -1.50 -6.74
C SER A 586 7.86 -2.36 -5.80
N ASN A 587 8.95 -1.79 -5.31
CA ASN A 587 9.74 -2.35 -4.19
C ASN A 587 9.14 -1.94 -2.84
N ASP A 588 9.46 -2.70 -1.79
CA ASP A 588 8.90 -2.50 -0.45
C ASP A 588 9.42 -1.23 0.25
N ALA A 589 10.62 -0.77 -0.08
CA ALA A 589 11.30 0.36 0.56
C ALA A 589 10.41 1.62 0.61
N GLY A 590 9.81 2.01 -0.51
CA GLY A 590 8.92 3.18 -0.58
C GLY A 590 7.67 3.02 0.28
N PHE A 591 7.10 1.81 0.38
CA PHE A 591 5.96 1.55 1.26
C PHE A 591 6.33 1.55 2.74
N LEU A 592 7.52 1.05 3.09
CA LEU A 592 8.02 1.07 4.46
C LEU A 592 8.28 2.50 4.94
N THR A 593 8.85 3.38 4.12
CA THR A 593 9.00 4.80 4.47
C THR A 593 7.63 5.47 4.70
N ARG A 594 6.60 5.10 3.92
CA ARG A 594 5.20 5.54 4.16
C ARG A 594 4.66 5.06 5.49
N CYS A 595 4.92 3.80 5.83
CA CYS A 595 4.56 3.25 7.11
C CYS A 595 5.28 3.96 8.26
N GLU A 596 6.58 4.20 8.14
CA GLU A 596 7.41 4.88 9.15
C GLU A 596 6.88 6.27 9.47
N ALA A 597 6.69 7.11 8.44
CA ALA A 597 6.17 8.46 8.63
C ALA A 597 4.79 8.46 9.31
N TYR A 598 3.92 7.51 8.93
CA TYR A 598 2.61 7.36 9.55
C TYR A 598 2.72 6.87 11.01
N LEU A 599 3.51 5.82 11.27
CA LEU A 599 3.73 5.28 12.61
C LEU A 599 4.34 6.31 13.55
N ASP A 600 5.31 7.09 13.09
CA ASP A 600 5.91 8.19 13.83
C ASP A 600 4.86 9.25 14.19
N SER A 601 4.07 9.70 13.21
CA SER A 601 3.03 10.71 13.43
C SER A 601 1.92 10.28 14.39
N LYS A 602 1.68 8.96 14.51
CA LYS A 602 0.72 8.37 15.45
C LYS A 602 1.32 8.04 16.81
N GLY A 603 2.62 8.23 17.00
CA GLY A 603 3.30 7.96 18.27
C GLY A 603 3.67 6.49 18.50
N PHE A 604 3.62 5.62 17.48
CA PHE A 604 4.14 4.25 17.59
C PHE A 604 5.67 4.25 17.74
N LEU A 605 6.35 5.12 17.00
CA LEU A 605 7.81 5.25 17.03
C LEU A 605 8.31 6.28 18.06
N ARG A 606 7.40 7.06 18.65
CA ARG A 606 7.67 8.06 19.70
C ARG A 606 6.94 7.74 21.00
N TRP A 607 7.04 6.49 21.45
CA TRP A 607 6.33 6.00 22.65
C TRP A 607 6.62 6.83 23.91
N TRP A 608 7.80 7.44 24.02
CA TRP A 608 8.19 8.32 25.14
C TRP A 608 7.30 9.57 25.25
N LYS A 609 6.82 10.13 24.13
CA LYS A 609 5.90 11.28 24.15
C LYS A 609 4.54 10.91 24.74
N ARG A 610 4.09 9.68 24.51
CA ARG A 610 2.85 9.16 25.11
C ARG A 610 3.00 8.95 26.61
N GLN A 611 4.11 8.38 27.07
CA GLN A 611 4.39 8.22 28.49
C GLN A 611 4.46 9.58 29.21
N GLN A 612 5.11 10.59 28.62
CA GLN A 612 5.16 11.94 29.19
C GLN A 612 3.77 12.61 29.24
N GLN A 613 2.89 12.39 28.25
CA GLN A 613 1.52 12.89 28.27
C GLN A 613 0.63 12.17 29.30
N GLN A 614 0.84 10.87 29.55
CA GLN A 614 0.12 10.13 30.59
C GLN A 614 0.55 10.51 32.01
N ILE A 615 1.79 10.97 32.21
CA ILE A 615 2.29 11.46 33.52
C ILE A 615 1.79 12.89 33.80
N ALA A 616 1.42 13.65 32.77
CA ALA A 616 0.96 15.04 32.86
C ALA A 616 -0.57 15.20 33.04
N VAL A 617 -1.33 14.09 33.01
CA VAL A 617 -2.77 13.99 33.29
C VAL A 617 -2.95 13.28 34.62
#